data_AF-A0A7Y2INZ5-F1
#
_entry.id   AF-A0A7Y2INZ5-F1
#
_cell.length_a   1.000
_cell.length_b   1.000
_cell.length_c   1.000
_cell.angle_alpha   90.00
_cell.angle_beta   90.00
_cell.angle_gamma   90.00
#
_symmetry.space_group_name_H-M   'P 1'
#
loop_
_entity.id
_entity.type
_entity.pdbx_description
1 polymer ?
#
loop_
_entity_poly.entity_id
_entity_poly.type
_entity_poly.pdbx_seq_one_letter_code
_entity_poly.pdbx_strand_id
1 'polypeptide(L)' 'MHGVQVTYTVKDGRVEENEALVRAVYDKLREMAEPGIMYGTFKKDDGRTFVHLAFFESPEHQQRFGS' A
#
# COMPACT_ATOMS: atom_id res chain seq x y z
N MET A 1 10.79 8.31 12.28
CA MET A 1 10.22 7.21 11.50
C MET A 1 8.92 6.75 12.11
N HIS A 2 7.84 6.78 11.33
CA HIS A 2 6.52 6.29 11.70
C HIS A 2 6.12 5.18 10.74
N GLY A 3 5.51 4.10 11.24
CA GLY A 3 5.11 2.93 10.45
C GLY A 3 3.63 2.65 10.58
N VAL A 4 2.97 2.35 9.47
CA VAL A 4 1.56 1.95 9.43
C VAL A 4 1.46 0.59 8.74
N GLN A 5 0.72 -0.33 9.38
CA GLN A 5 0.35 -1.61 8.78
C GLN A 5 -1.17 -1.66 8.60
N VAL A 6 -1.61 -2.00 7.38
CA VAL A 6 -3.01 -2.28 7.08
C VAL A 6 -3.12 -3.72 6.61
N THR A 7 -4.09 -4.46 7.15
CA THR A 7 -4.36 -5.84 6.72
C THR A 7 -5.84 -5.97 6.44
N TYR A 8 -6.18 -6.50 5.27
CA TYR A 8 -7.56 -6.76 4.89
C TYR A 8 -7.68 -8.00 4.01
N THR A 9 -8.86 -8.60 4.04
CA THR A 9 -9.24 -9.72 3.17
C THR A 9 -10.25 -9.21 2.14
N VAL A 10 -9.97 -9.46 0.86
CA VAL A 10 -10.90 -9.09 -0.21
C VAL A 10 -12.06 -10.09 -0.31
N LYS A 11 -13.17 -9.65 -0.89
CA LYS A 11 -14.28 -10.54 -1.24
C LYS A 11 -13.84 -11.53 -2.32
N ASP A 12 -14.47 -12.71 -2.33
CA ASP A 12 -14.23 -13.71 -3.36
C ASP A 12 -14.52 -13.14 -4.76
N GLY A 13 -13.68 -13.51 -5.74
CA GLY A 13 -13.74 -12.98 -7.10
C GLY A 13 -13.19 -11.56 -7.27
N ARG A 14 -12.71 -10.89 -6.22
CA ARG A 14 -12.15 -9.52 -6.30
C ARG A 14 -10.62 -9.46 -6.18
N VAL A 15 -9.95 -10.61 -6.15
CA VAL A 15 -8.49 -10.69 -5.98
C VAL A 15 -7.76 -10.00 -7.14
N GLU A 16 -8.10 -10.33 -8.39
CA GLU A 16 -7.44 -9.76 -9.57
C GLU A 16 -7.66 -8.25 -9.67
N GLU A 17 -8.88 -7.79 -9.40
CA GLU A 17 -9.20 -6.37 -9.36
C GLU A 17 -8.37 -5.65 -8.29
N ASN A 18 -8.28 -6.22 -7.07
CA ASN A 18 -7.47 -5.64 -6.02
C ASN A 18 -5.99 -5.61 -6.41
N GLU A 19 -5.45 -6.65 -7.04
CA GLU A 19 -4.07 -6.63 -7.53
C GLU A 19 -3.85 -5.53 -8.59
N ALA A 20 -4.81 -5.29 -9.48
CA ALA A 20 -4.74 -4.19 -10.45
C ALA A 20 -4.75 -2.82 -9.77
N LEU A 21 -5.61 -2.64 -8.76
CA LEU A 21 -5.64 -1.42 -7.94
C LEU A 21 -4.33 -1.21 -7.18
N VAL A 22 -3.76 -2.26 -6.61
CA VAL A 22 -2.45 -2.20 -5.94
C VAL A 22 -1.37 -1.75 -6.92
N ARG A 23 -1.30 -2.33 -8.13
CA ARG A 23 -0.34 -1.89 -9.16
C ARG A 23 -0.50 -0.41 -9.49
N ALA A 24 -1.73 0.07 -9.64
CA ALA A 24 -2.01 1.49 -9.89
C ALA A 24 -1.55 2.41 -8.74
N VAL A 25 -1.54 1.94 -7.49
CA VAL A 25 -0.95 2.69 -6.36
C VAL A 25 0.57 2.83 -6.55
N TYR A 26 1.26 1.76 -6.96
CA TYR A 26 2.70 1.85 -7.23
C TYR A 26 3.02 2.78 -8.40
N ASP A 27 2.21 2.78 -9.45
CA ASP A 27 2.38 3.70 -10.57
C ASP A 27 2.26 5.15 -10.10
N LYS A 28 1.23 5.48 -9.31
CA LYS A 28 1.08 6.81 -8.70
C LYS A 28 2.24 7.17 -7.77
N LEU A 29 2.70 6.24 -6.94
CA LEU A 29 3.85 6.48 -6.05
C LEU A 29 5.11 6.79 -6.84
N ARG A 30 5.31 6.09 -7.96
CA ARG A 30 6.44 6.34 -8.86
C ARG A 30 6.33 7.70 -9.55
N GLU A 31 5.13 8.10 -9.95
CA GLU A 31 4.88 9.43 -10.55
C GLU A 31 5.09 10.57 -9.55
N MET A 32 4.65 10.41 -8.31
CA MET A 32 4.87 11.42 -7.26
C MET A 32 6.35 11.59 -6.93
N ALA A 33 7.15 10.52 -7.04
CA ALA A 33 8.59 10.52 -6.78
C ALA A 33 8.97 11.17 -5.42
N GLU A 34 8.08 11.09 -4.43
CA GLU A 34 8.26 11.73 -3.14
C GLU A 34 9.26 10.91 -2.29
N PRO A 35 10.42 11.47 -1.93
CA PRO A 35 11.35 10.80 -1.03
C PRO A 35 10.73 10.64 0.37
N GLY A 36 11.33 9.77 1.20
CA GLY A 36 10.92 9.61 2.60
C GLY A 36 9.68 8.73 2.83
N ILE A 37 9.20 8.03 1.80
CA ILE A 37 8.15 7.01 1.88
C ILE A 37 8.72 5.66 1.42
N MET A 38 8.65 4.64 2.28
CA MET A 38 8.87 3.25 1.91
C MET A 38 7.55 2.49 1.99
N TYR A 39 7.08 1.97 0.86
CA TYR A 39 5.80 1.28 0.76
C TYR A 39 5.97 -0.14 0.21
N GLY A 40 5.27 -1.10 0.82
CA GLY A 40 5.31 -2.51 0.44
C GLY A 40 3.95 -3.19 0.61
N THR A 41 3.61 -4.07 -0.33
CA THR A 41 2.37 -4.85 -0.31
C THR A 41 2.68 -6.33 -0.43
N PHE A 42 2.07 -7.14 0.43
CA PHE A 42 2.23 -8.58 0.47
C PHE A 42 0.87 -9.26 0.35
N LYS A 43 0.81 -10.38 -0.36
CA LYS A 43 -0.35 -11.27 -0.39
C LYS A 43 -0.04 -12.49 0.48
N LYS A 44 -0.93 -12.82 1.42
CA LYS A 44 -0.79 -14.00 2.28
C LYS A 44 -1.10 -15.28 1.49
N ASP A 45 -0.70 -16.41 2.07
CA ASP A 45 -0.89 -17.74 1.49
C ASP A 45 -2.35 -18.15 1.27
N ASP A 46 -3.30 -17.47 1.94
CA ASP A 46 -4.75 -17.66 1.71
C ASP A 46 -5.24 -17.11 0.35
N GLY A 47 -4.37 -16.44 -0.40
CA GLY A 47 -4.62 -15.95 -1.75
C GLY A 47 -5.54 -14.73 -1.83
N ARG A 48 -6.09 -14.22 -0.72
CA ARG A 48 -7.06 -13.12 -0.70
C ARG A 48 -6.85 -12.09 0.41
N THR A 49 -5.92 -12.33 1.32
CA THR A 49 -5.53 -11.35 2.34
C THR A 49 -4.30 -10.59 1.90
N PHE A 50 -4.40 -9.27 1.94
CA PHE A 50 -3.34 -8.34 1.59
C PHE A 50 -2.86 -7.60 2.84
N VAL A 51 -1.55 -7.38 2.92
CA VAL A 51 -0.88 -6.61 3.96
C VAL A 51 -0.14 -5.46 3.29
N HIS A 52 -0.41 -4.24 3.73
CA HIS A 52 0.28 -3.04 3.30
C HIS A 52 1.12 -2.52 4.45
N LEU A 53 2.39 -2.23 4.17
CA LEU A 53 3.33 -1.60 5.08
C LEU A 53 3.77 -0.27 4.47
N ALA A 54 3.63 0.80 5.24
CA ALA A 54 4.14 2.11 4.88
C ALA A 54 5.02 2.64 6.01
N PHE A 55 6.25 3.03 5.68
CA PHE A 55 7.15 3.73 6.60
C PHE A 55 7.40 5.13 6.08
N PHE A 56 7.32 6.10 6.99
CA PHE A 56 7.46 7.52 6.70
C PHE A 56 8.61 8.09 7.52
N GLU A 57 9.43 8.93 6.90
CA GLU A 57 10.49 9.65 7.61
C GLU A 57 9.93 10.65 8.62
N SER A 58 8.82 11.32 8.29
CA SER A 58 8.11 12.28 9.13
C SER A 58 6.58 12.13 9.05
N PRO A 59 5.82 12.69 10.03
CA PRO A 59 4.35 12.71 9.98
C PRO A 59 3.77 13.48 8.78
N GLU A 60 4.50 14.45 8.22
CA GLU A 60 4.08 15.21 7.05
C GLU A 60 4.02 14.32 5.80
N HIS A 61 5.01 13.42 5.62
CA HIS A 61 5.00 12.43 4.54
C HIS A 61 3.81 11.47 4.67
N GLN A 62 3.43 11.10 5.89
CA GLN A 62 2.24 10.28 6.13
C GLN A 62 0.95 11.02 5.79
N GLN A 63 0.83 12.29 6.17
CA GLN A 63 -0.37 13.08 5.90
C GLN A 63 -0.61 13.26 4.40
N ARG A 64 0.46 13.48 3.62
CA ARG A 64 0.41 13.56 2.15
C ARG A 64 0.08 12.25 1.46
N PHE A 65 0.50 11.12 2.03
CA PHE A 65 0.18 9.79 1.47
C PHE A 65 -1.31 9.44 1.63
N GLY A 66 -1.96 9.94 2.68
CA GLY A 66 -3.37 9.65 2.99
C GLY A 66 -4.41 10.61 2.40
N SER A 67 -3.99 11.67 1.70
CA SER A 67 -4.84 12.70 1.08
C SER A 67 -5.00 12.51 -0.42
#